data_AF-A0A560H3P9-F1
#
_entry.id   AF-A0A560H3P9-F1
#
_cell.length_a   1.000
_cell.length_b   1.000
_cell.length_c   1.000
_cell.angle_alpha   90.00
_cell.angle_beta   90.00
_cell.angle_gamma   90.00
#
_symmetry.space_group_name_H-M   'P 1'
#
loop_
_entity.id
_entity.type
_entity.pdbx_description
1 polymer ?
#
loop_
_entity_poly.entity_id
_entity_poly.type
_entity_poly.pdbx_seq_one_letter_code
_entity_poly.pdbx_strand_id
1 'polypeptide(L)'
;MPVIDLAPDPLLADALQEGLAALRGGNARLALDGYFNKIIAAYQARYRDIRERLYCARTQAEASRYLQEAAGRQQSVRIVEAGLVQAYAYRAYELMVLNDMSGAVESLERARDLSPGNADILSRLAVLYKARQKVPQALETYQAAVLAASELSPPDRRWEELHDAYHGLGGMFLAMGRLDEAAATYQQCLAALPDDDDANEELAYIRQRQRAQGH
;
A
#
# COMPACT_ATOMS: atom_id res chain seq x y z
N MET A 1 -0.05 -11.83 -26.86
CA MET A 1 0.78 -10.74 -26.31
C MET A 1 0.01 -10.15 -25.14
N PRO A 2 0.64 -9.93 -23.97
CA PRO A 2 -0.04 -9.29 -22.85
C PRO A 2 -0.47 -7.87 -23.23
N VAL A 3 -1.65 -7.46 -22.79
CA VAL A 3 -2.13 -6.08 -23.00
C VAL A 3 -1.67 -5.22 -21.83
N ILE A 4 -0.83 -4.22 -22.11
CA ILE A 4 -0.43 -3.18 -21.17
C ILE A 4 -1.02 -1.86 -21.67
N ASP A 5 -1.87 -1.24 -20.86
CA ASP A 5 -2.43 0.09 -21.13
C ASP A 5 -2.36 0.94 -19.86
N LEU A 6 -1.27 1.70 -19.72
CA LEU A 6 -1.04 2.57 -18.57
C LEU A 6 -1.56 4.00 -18.80
N ALA A 7 -2.28 4.26 -19.90
CA ALA A 7 -2.88 5.57 -20.11
C ALA A 7 -3.96 5.81 -19.04
N PRO A 8 -4.01 7.00 -18.43
CA PRO A 8 -5.06 7.32 -17.47
C PRO A 8 -6.44 7.14 -18.11
N ASP A 9 -7.32 6.39 -17.45
CA ASP A 9 -8.71 6.29 -17.86
C ASP A 9 -9.41 7.62 -17.54
N PRO A 10 -9.85 8.41 -18.54
CA PRO A 10 -10.44 9.73 -18.28
C PRO A 10 -11.65 9.67 -17.35
N LEU A 11 -12.46 8.59 -17.45
CA LEU A 11 -13.62 8.40 -16.58
C LEU A 11 -13.22 8.17 -15.13
N LEU A 12 -12.09 7.49 -14.89
CA LEU A 12 -11.56 7.27 -13.54
C LEU A 12 -10.88 8.52 -13.01
N ALA A 13 -10.13 9.25 -13.85
CA ALA A 13 -9.44 10.46 -13.46
C ALA A 13 -10.43 11.52 -12.93
N ASP A 14 -11.50 11.80 -13.67
CA ASP A 14 -12.50 12.81 -13.25
C ASP A 14 -13.23 12.37 -11.98
N ALA A 15 -13.68 11.11 -11.93
CA ALA A 15 -14.38 10.59 -10.76
C ALA A 15 -13.51 10.55 -9.49
N LEU A 16 -12.21 10.25 -9.63
CA LEU A 16 -11.25 10.31 -8.54
C LEU A 16 -11.06 11.75 -8.04
N GLN A 17 -10.98 12.73 -8.95
CA GLN A 17 -10.87 14.14 -8.56
C GLN A 17 -12.10 14.62 -7.78
N GLU A 18 -13.30 14.26 -8.23
CA GLU A 18 -14.53 14.59 -7.52
C GLU A 18 -14.61 13.89 -6.14
N GLY A 19 -14.23 12.61 -6.07
CA GLY A 19 -14.12 11.87 -4.81
C GLY A 19 -13.16 12.54 -3.83
N LEU A 20 -11.97 12.94 -4.30
CA LEU A 20 -10.98 13.68 -3.51
C LEU A 20 -11.49 15.05 -3.05
N ALA A 21 -12.31 15.73 -3.84
CA ALA A 21 -12.97 16.96 -3.41
C ALA A 21 -13.98 16.71 -2.28
N ALA A 22 -14.75 15.63 -2.35
CA ALA A 22 -15.66 15.23 -1.28
C ALA A 22 -14.94 14.85 0.01
N LEU A 23 -13.77 14.21 -0.09
CA LEU A 23 -12.87 13.94 1.05
C LEU A 23 -12.46 15.23 1.77
N ARG A 24 -12.03 16.24 1.02
CA ARG A 24 -11.66 17.55 1.59
C ARG A 24 -12.83 18.26 2.27
N GLY A 25 -14.06 17.95 1.87
CA GLY A 25 -15.28 18.43 2.51
C GLY A 25 -15.67 17.68 3.79
N GLY A 26 -14.92 16.63 4.18
CA GLY A 26 -15.15 15.86 5.42
C GLY A 26 -16.39 14.97 5.41
N ASN A 27 -17.02 14.76 4.26
CA ASN A 27 -18.22 13.92 4.16
C ASN A 27 -17.85 12.51 3.69
N ALA A 28 -17.50 11.66 4.66
CA ALA A 28 -16.99 10.33 4.39
C ALA A 28 -17.97 9.43 3.62
N ARG A 29 -19.25 9.53 3.98
CA ARG A 29 -20.31 8.74 3.35
C ARG A 29 -20.52 9.16 1.89
N LEU A 30 -20.48 10.46 1.62
CA LEU A 30 -20.58 10.99 0.26
C LEU A 30 -19.38 10.57 -0.59
N ALA A 31 -18.17 10.64 -0.06
CA ALA A 31 -16.96 10.19 -0.77
C ALA A 31 -17.06 8.70 -1.13
N LEU A 32 -17.47 7.87 -0.16
CA LEU A 32 -17.63 6.44 -0.33
C LEU A 32 -18.72 6.06 -1.34
N ASP A 33 -19.97 6.46 -1.10
CA ASP A 33 -21.14 6.03 -1.90
C ASP A 33 -21.29 6.85 -3.19
N GLY A 34 -20.92 8.12 -3.14
CA GLY A 34 -21.05 9.05 -4.25
C GLY A 34 -20.01 8.80 -5.35
N TYR A 35 -18.81 8.33 -4.98
CA TYR A 35 -17.66 8.29 -5.88
C TYR A 35 -16.96 6.93 -5.88
N PHE A 36 -16.30 6.51 -4.78
CA PHE A 36 -15.40 5.34 -4.82
C PHE A 36 -16.13 4.03 -5.11
N ASN A 37 -17.31 3.80 -4.52
CA ASN A 37 -18.12 2.62 -4.83
C ASN A 37 -18.59 2.60 -6.30
N LYS A 38 -18.91 3.77 -6.88
CA LYS A 38 -19.32 3.85 -8.29
C LYS A 38 -18.16 3.59 -9.25
N ILE A 39 -16.98 4.13 -8.94
CA ILE A 39 -15.74 3.86 -9.68
C ILE A 39 -15.46 2.36 -9.69
N ILE A 40 -15.49 1.72 -8.52
CA ILE A 40 -15.26 0.28 -8.39
C ILE A 40 -16.30 -0.51 -9.20
N ALA A 41 -17.59 -0.15 -9.12
CA ALA A 41 -18.65 -0.83 -9.86
C ALA A 41 -18.51 -0.68 -11.38
N ALA A 42 -18.15 0.51 -11.87
CA ALA A 42 -17.91 0.77 -13.28
C ALA A 42 -16.74 -0.09 -13.80
N TYR A 43 -15.66 -0.19 -13.03
CA TYR A 43 -14.52 -1.02 -13.38
C TYR A 43 -14.88 -2.52 -13.36
N GLN A 44 -15.58 -2.99 -12.32
CA GLN A 44 -16.04 -4.37 -12.24
C GLN A 44 -16.94 -4.75 -13.42
N ALA A 45 -17.76 -3.81 -13.93
CA ALA A 45 -18.54 -4.01 -15.14
C ALA A 45 -17.66 -4.05 -16.40
N ARG A 46 -16.69 -3.14 -16.54
CA ARG A 46 -15.78 -3.05 -17.68
C ARG A 46 -14.93 -4.31 -17.87
N TYR A 47 -14.48 -4.91 -16.78
CA TYR A 47 -13.62 -6.09 -16.79
C TYR A 47 -14.34 -7.36 -16.31
N ARG A 48 -15.67 -7.40 -16.39
CA ARG A 48 -16.45 -8.57 -15.95
C ARG A 48 -16.13 -9.84 -16.76
N ASP A 49 -16.01 -9.68 -18.07
CA ASP A 49 -15.97 -10.80 -19.01
C ASP A 49 -14.55 -11.11 -19.51
N ILE A 50 -13.53 -10.43 -18.97
CA ILE A 50 -12.14 -10.78 -19.30
C ILE A 50 -11.78 -12.12 -18.68
N ARG A 51 -11.08 -12.96 -19.45
CA ARG A 51 -10.51 -14.22 -18.94
C ARG A 51 -9.12 -14.05 -18.34
N GLU A 52 -8.53 -12.87 -18.55
CA GLU A 52 -7.20 -12.50 -18.09
C GLU A 52 -7.24 -12.09 -16.62
N ARG A 53 -6.18 -12.42 -15.87
CA ARG A 53 -5.98 -11.85 -14.54
C ARG A 53 -5.61 -10.38 -14.69
N LEU A 54 -6.34 -9.52 -14.00
CA LEU A 54 -6.16 -8.08 -14.06
C LEU A 54 -5.15 -7.61 -13.02
N TYR A 55 -4.17 -6.84 -13.48
CA TYR A 55 -3.24 -6.11 -12.63
C TYR A 55 -3.28 -4.62 -12.95
N CYS A 56 -2.94 -3.82 -11.96
CA CYS A 56 -2.88 -2.37 -12.02
C CYS A 56 -1.45 -1.93 -11.69
N ALA A 57 -0.82 -1.21 -12.60
CA ALA A 57 0.56 -0.73 -12.43
C ALA A 57 0.61 0.79 -12.52
N ARG A 58 1.47 1.39 -11.69
CA ARG A 58 1.79 2.82 -11.68
C ARG A 58 2.95 3.14 -12.61
N THR A 59 3.81 2.15 -12.85
CA THR A 59 5.02 2.29 -13.66
C THR A 59 5.21 1.10 -14.60
N GLN A 60 6.05 1.29 -15.61
CA GLN A 60 6.48 0.20 -16.49
C GLN A 60 7.27 -0.89 -15.75
N ALA A 61 7.98 -0.53 -14.68
CA ALA A 61 8.74 -1.48 -13.85
C ALA A 61 7.79 -2.44 -13.12
N GLU A 62 6.76 -1.91 -12.46
CA GLU A 62 5.70 -2.70 -11.83
C GLU A 62 5.01 -3.61 -12.86
N ALA A 63 4.61 -3.06 -14.01
CA ALA A 63 3.98 -3.83 -15.09
C ALA A 63 4.88 -5.00 -15.55
N SER A 64 6.17 -4.74 -15.74
CA SER A 64 7.12 -5.77 -16.16
C SER A 64 7.29 -6.86 -15.11
N ARG A 65 7.34 -6.49 -13.82
CA ARG A 65 7.38 -7.45 -12.70
C ARG A 65 6.15 -8.35 -12.70
N TYR A 66 4.96 -7.79 -12.88
CA TYR A 66 3.70 -8.56 -12.93
C TYR A 66 3.67 -9.51 -14.14
N LEU A 67 4.18 -9.09 -15.30
CA LEU A 67 4.31 -9.97 -16.46
C LEU A 67 5.25 -11.15 -16.21
N GLN A 68 6.39 -10.91 -15.55
CA GLN A 68 7.35 -11.96 -15.23
C GLN A 68 6.73 -13.00 -14.27
N GLU A 69 6.03 -12.55 -13.22
CA GLU A 69 5.32 -13.45 -12.32
C GLU A 69 4.24 -14.26 -13.02
N ALA A 70 3.45 -13.59 -13.87
CA ALA A 70 2.39 -14.22 -14.63
C ALA A 70 2.94 -15.27 -15.60
N ALA A 71 4.06 -14.97 -16.27
CA ALA A 71 4.75 -15.91 -17.15
C ALA A 71 5.23 -17.15 -16.38
N GLY A 72 5.83 -16.97 -15.20
CA GLY A 72 6.26 -18.07 -14.34
C GLY A 72 5.10 -18.98 -13.88
N ARG A 73 3.89 -18.42 -13.79
CA ARG A 73 2.65 -19.15 -13.43
C ARG A 73 1.81 -19.58 -14.64
N GLN A 74 2.28 -19.32 -15.87
CA GLN A 74 1.51 -19.54 -17.11
C GLN A 74 0.13 -18.87 -17.11
N GLN A 75 0.01 -17.71 -16.46
CA GLN A 75 -1.22 -16.94 -16.35
C GLN A 75 -1.31 -15.87 -17.44
N SER A 76 -2.45 -15.79 -18.10
CA SER A 76 -2.76 -14.68 -19.01
C SER A 76 -3.17 -13.47 -18.19
N VAL A 77 -2.54 -12.32 -18.45
CA VAL A 77 -2.76 -11.09 -17.68
C VAL A 77 -3.01 -9.90 -18.56
N ARG A 78 -3.83 -8.99 -18.02
CA ARG A 78 -4.07 -7.66 -18.53
C ARG A 78 -3.57 -6.68 -17.49
N ILE A 79 -2.74 -5.72 -17.92
CA ILE A 79 -2.20 -4.70 -17.04
C ILE A 79 -2.77 -3.36 -17.47
N VAL A 80 -3.37 -2.65 -16.52
CA VAL A 80 -3.94 -1.33 -16.74
C VAL A 80 -3.38 -0.32 -15.74
N GLU A 81 -3.73 0.94 -15.91
CA GLU A 81 -3.41 2.02 -14.98
C GLU A 81 -3.97 1.77 -13.56
N ALA A 82 -3.46 2.50 -12.57
CA ALA A 82 -3.66 2.24 -11.14
C ALA A 82 -4.86 2.95 -10.48
N GLY A 83 -5.74 3.61 -11.24
CA GLY A 83 -6.87 4.39 -10.74
C GLY A 83 -7.86 3.56 -9.93
N LEU A 84 -8.11 2.30 -10.31
CA LEU A 84 -8.92 1.38 -9.50
C LEU A 84 -8.26 1.11 -8.13
N VAL A 85 -6.94 0.94 -8.09
CA VAL A 85 -6.20 0.68 -6.85
C VAL A 85 -6.34 1.88 -5.92
N GLN A 86 -6.25 3.10 -6.46
CA GLN A 86 -6.51 4.33 -5.71
C GLN A 86 -7.94 4.39 -5.18
N ALA A 87 -8.94 4.03 -5.99
CA ALA A 87 -10.34 4.00 -5.54
C ALA A 87 -10.57 3.02 -4.38
N TYR A 88 -9.95 1.84 -4.41
CA TYR A 88 -9.98 0.91 -3.28
C TYR A 88 -9.24 1.46 -2.05
N ALA A 89 -8.10 2.12 -2.23
CA ALA A 89 -7.35 2.74 -1.13
C ALA A 89 -8.16 3.84 -0.44
N TYR A 90 -8.79 4.72 -1.22
CA TYR A 90 -9.65 5.77 -0.66
C TYR A 90 -10.92 5.21 -0.05
N ARG A 91 -11.54 4.21 -0.67
CA ARG A 91 -12.65 3.46 -0.04
C ARG A 91 -12.24 2.90 1.32
N ALA A 92 -11.04 2.32 1.42
CA ALA A 92 -10.55 1.79 2.69
C ALA A 92 -10.40 2.88 3.75
N TYR A 93 -9.81 4.02 3.37
CA TYR A 93 -9.66 5.18 4.25
C TYR A 93 -11.03 5.67 4.76
N GLU A 94 -12.03 5.79 3.89
CA GLU A 94 -13.39 6.20 4.31
C GLU A 94 -14.07 5.19 5.22
N LEU A 95 -13.86 3.90 4.97
CA LEU A 95 -14.39 2.85 5.83
C LEU A 95 -13.73 2.89 7.21
N MET A 96 -12.44 3.25 7.32
CA MET A 96 -11.79 3.50 8.61
C MET A 96 -12.42 4.68 9.36
N VAL A 97 -12.70 5.79 8.66
CA VAL A 97 -13.39 6.97 9.25
C VAL A 97 -14.78 6.60 9.75
N LEU A 98 -15.49 5.71 9.04
CA LEU A 98 -16.79 5.16 9.43
C LEU A 98 -16.69 4.01 10.44
N ASN A 99 -15.50 3.69 10.94
CA ASN A 99 -15.20 2.61 11.88
C ASN A 99 -15.55 1.19 11.35
N ASP A 100 -15.68 1.02 10.03
CA ASP A 100 -15.80 -0.27 9.36
C ASP A 100 -14.41 -0.84 9.01
N MET A 101 -13.76 -1.39 10.02
CA MET A 101 -12.43 -2.00 9.89
C MET A 101 -12.44 -3.25 9.00
N SER A 102 -13.57 -3.94 8.86
CA SER A 102 -13.63 -5.14 8.02
C SER A 102 -13.71 -4.78 6.55
N GLY A 103 -14.57 -3.81 6.20
CA GLY A 103 -14.63 -3.28 4.83
C GLY A 103 -13.33 -2.58 4.40
N ALA A 104 -12.63 -1.91 5.33
CA ALA A 104 -11.33 -1.30 5.05
C ALA A 104 -10.26 -2.35 4.69
N VAL A 105 -10.17 -3.44 5.47
CA VAL A 105 -9.25 -4.55 5.16
C VAL A 105 -9.60 -5.19 3.84
N GLU A 106 -10.88 -5.50 3.58
CA GLU A 106 -11.31 -6.09 2.31
C GLU A 106 -10.90 -5.20 1.13
N SER A 107 -11.09 -3.89 1.25
CA SER A 107 -10.76 -2.93 0.19
C SER A 107 -9.25 -2.90 -0.11
N LEU A 108 -8.40 -2.89 0.92
CA LEU A 108 -6.95 -2.94 0.72
C LEU A 108 -6.44 -4.31 0.27
N GLU A 109 -7.09 -5.41 0.66
CA GLU A 109 -6.79 -6.74 0.11
C GLU A 109 -7.09 -6.80 -1.39
N ARG A 110 -8.21 -6.20 -1.83
CA ARG A 110 -8.49 -6.04 -3.27
C ARG A 110 -7.46 -5.16 -3.97
N ALA A 111 -7.05 -4.05 -3.36
CA ALA A 111 -6.02 -3.17 -3.90
C ALA A 111 -4.67 -3.90 -4.06
N ARG A 112 -4.24 -4.65 -3.04
CA ARG A 112 -3.02 -5.48 -3.06
C ARG A 112 -3.10 -6.54 -4.15
N ASP A 113 -4.23 -7.22 -4.27
CA ASP A 113 -4.41 -8.28 -5.26
C ASP A 113 -4.30 -7.76 -6.70
N LEU A 114 -4.68 -6.50 -6.94
CA LEU A 114 -4.54 -5.80 -8.22
C LEU A 114 -3.15 -5.20 -8.41
N SER A 115 -2.47 -4.77 -7.35
CA SER A 115 -1.16 -4.12 -7.41
C SER A 115 -0.23 -4.69 -6.33
N PRO A 116 0.26 -5.93 -6.50
CA PRO A 116 1.00 -6.63 -5.45
C PRO A 116 2.37 -6.01 -5.15
N GLY A 117 2.90 -5.15 -6.02
CA GLY A 117 4.15 -4.41 -5.85
C GLY A 117 3.96 -2.95 -5.43
N ASN A 118 2.76 -2.55 -4.99
CA ASN A 118 2.50 -1.18 -4.54
C ASN A 118 2.76 -1.06 -3.02
N ALA A 119 3.89 -0.43 -2.66
CA ALA A 119 4.32 -0.32 -1.28
C ALA A 119 3.37 0.50 -0.39
N ASP A 120 2.75 1.57 -0.91
CA ASP A 120 1.74 2.34 -0.17
C ASP A 120 0.56 1.45 0.25
N ILE A 121 0.05 0.62 -0.67
CA ILE A 121 -1.06 -0.30 -0.38
C ILE A 121 -0.65 -1.36 0.64
N LEU A 122 0.56 -1.90 0.52
CA LEU A 122 1.09 -2.88 1.47
C LEU A 122 1.24 -2.26 2.87
N SER A 123 1.84 -1.07 2.98
CA SER A 123 1.98 -0.34 4.26
C SER A 123 0.63 -0.05 4.90
N ARG A 124 -0.35 0.45 4.14
CA ARG A 124 -1.73 0.70 4.64
C ARG A 124 -2.40 -0.59 5.11
N LEU A 125 -2.25 -1.69 4.37
CA LEU A 125 -2.84 -2.98 4.76
C LEU A 125 -2.18 -3.53 6.03
N ALA A 126 -0.86 -3.38 6.16
CA ALA A 126 -0.12 -3.79 7.34
C ALA A 126 -0.54 -3.00 8.60
N VAL A 127 -0.82 -1.69 8.47
CA VAL A 127 -1.41 -0.87 9.55
C VAL A 127 -2.74 -1.48 10.02
N LEU A 128 -3.62 -1.88 9.10
CA LEU A 128 -4.90 -2.51 9.46
C LEU A 128 -4.72 -3.89 10.09
N TYR A 129 -3.79 -4.70 9.61
CA TYR A 129 -3.47 -5.99 10.25
C TYR A 129 -2.93 -5.78 11.66
N LYS A 130 -2.05 -4.79 11.89
CA LYS A 130 -1.60 -4.41 13.24
C LYS A 130 -2.78 -4.03 14.13
N ALA A 131 -3.66 -3.13 13.67
CA ALA A 131 -4.82 -2.68 14.44
C ALA A 131 -5.76 -3.84 14.83
N ARG A 132 -5.82 -4.90 14.03
CA ARG A 132 -6.57 -6.13 14.31
C ARG A 132 -5.77 -7.21 15.05
N GLN A 133 -4.60 -6.87 15.59
CA GLN A 133 -3.69 -7.79 16.30
C GLN A 133 -3.25 -9.02 15.45
N LYS A 134 -3.32 -8.91 14.13
CA LYS A 134 -2.81 -9.91 13.17
C LYS A 134 -1.31 -9.70 12.96
N VAL A 135 -0.54 -9.89 14.04
CA VAL A 135 0.89 -9.55 14.08
C VAL A 135 1.72 -10.25 13.00
N PRO A 136 1.58 -11.57 12.75
CA PRO A 136 2.34 -12.24 11.69
C PRO A 136 2.06 -11.64 10.31
N GLN A 137 0.79 -11.40 9.99
CA GLN A 137 0.40 -10.80 8.71
C GLN A 137 0.90 -9.37 8.56
N ALA A 138 0.84 -8.56 9.63
CA ALA A 138 1.36 -7.20 9.61
C ALA A 138 2.87 -7.18 9.32
N LEU A 139 3.64 -8.05 9.98
CA LEU A 139 5.08 -8.12 9.81
C LEU A 139 5.47 -8.53 8.38
N GLU A 140 4.87 -9.60 7.86
CA GLU A 140 5.10 -10.06 6.49
C GLU A 140 4.72 -8.98 5.47
N THR A 141 3.60 -8.28 5.70
CA THR A 141 3.13 -7.24 4.79
C THR A 141 4.04 -6.01 4.81
N TYR A 142 4.54 -5.57 5.97
CA TYR A 142 5.53 -4.49 6.03
C TYR A 142 6.87 -4.87 5.39
N GLN A 143 7.34 -6.11 5.56
CA GLN A 143 8.54 -6.59 4.88
C GLN A 143 8.37 -6.57 3.35
N ALA A 144 7.21 -7.00 2.86
CA ALA A 144 6.86 -6.90 1.45
C ALA A 144 6.79 -5.43 0.98
N ALA A 145 6.28 -4.52 1.83
CA ALA A 145 6.25 -3.08 1.53
C ALA A 145 7.66 -2.50 1.36
N VAL A 146 8.61 -2.82 2.25
CA VAL A 146 10.02 -2.37 2.13
C VAL A 146 10.65 -2.87 0.84
N LEU A 147 10.42 -4.15 0.49
CA LEU A 147 10.95 -4.74 -0.74
C LEU A 147 10.36 -4.06 -1.98
N ALA A 148 9.03 -3.91 -2.02
CA ALA A 148 8.33 -3.23 -3.10
C ALA A 148 8.79 -1.77 -3.23
N ALA A 149 8.98 -1.08 -2.11
CA ALA A 149 9.43 0.31 -2.07
C ALA A 149 10.83 0.48 -2.69
N SER A 150 11.73 -0.46 -2.36
CA SER A 150 13.10 -0.45 -2.83
C SER A 150 13.20 -0.76 -4.33
N GLU A 151 12.40 -1.70 -4.82
CA GLU A 151 12.54 -2.25 -6.17
C GLU A 151 11.64 -1.60 -7.22
N LEU A 152 10.42 -1.22 -6.83
CA LEU A 152 9.33 -0.95 -7.78
C LEU A 152 8.72 0.44 -7.66
N SER A 153 8.88 1.12 -6.52
CA SER A 153 8.20 2.40 -6.31
C SER A 153 8.60 3.46 -7.35
N PRO A 154 7.61 4.25 -7.81
CA PRO A 154 7.84 5.44 -8.61
C PRO A 154 8.89 6.36 -7.97
N PRO A 155 9.81 6.96 -8.74
CA PRO A 155 10.86 7.81 -8.18
C PRO A 155 10.36 8.97 -7.31
N ASP A 156 9.22 9.56 -7.66
CA ASP A 156 8.57 10.66 -6.95
C ASP A 156 7.92 10.23 -5.63
N ARG A 157 7.62 8.94 -5.46
CA ARG A 157 6.99 8.37 -4.25
C ARG A 157 7.93 7.52 -3.41
N ARG A 158 9.07 7.11 -3.97
CA ARG A 158 9.97 6.14 -3.34
C ARG A 158 10.42 6.57 -1.96
N TRP A 159 10.72 7.85 -1.75
CA TRP A 159 11.12 8.35 -0.44
C TRP A 159 10.02 8.12 0.60
N GLU A 160 8.80 8.58 0.31
CA GLU A 160 7.63 8.45 1.19
C GLU A 160 7.29 6.98 1.46
N GLU A 161 7.29 6.15 0.41
CA GLU A 161 6.94 4.73 0.53
C GLU A 161 8.00 3.91 1.28
N LEU A 162 9.29 4.25 1.14
CA LEU A 162 10.35 3.64 1.95
C LEU A 162 10.23 4.08 3.40
N HIS A 163 10.02 5.37 3.65
CA HIS A 163 9.83 5.93 4.99
C HIS A 163 8.69 5.21 5.70
N ASP A 164 7.48 5.21 5.13
CA ASP A 164 6.30 4.58 5.71
C ASP A 164 6.51 3.07 5.97
N ALA A 165 7.16 2.36 5.03
CA ALA A 165 7.39 0.93 5.14
C ALA A 165 8.40 0.59 6.25
N TYR A 166 9.54 1.30 6.32
CA TYR A 166 10.55 1.08 7.36
C TYR A 166 10.04 1.47 8.74
N HIS A 167 9.38 2.62 8.87
CA HIS A 167 8.79 3.07 10.13
C HIS A 167 7.69 2.12 10.60
N GLY A 168 6.85 1.64 9.68
CA GLY A 168 5.86 0.61 9.97
C GLY A 168 6.47 -0.70 10.48
N LEU A 169 7.53 -1.17 9.83
CA LEU A 169 8.25 -2.39 10.22
C LEU A 169 8.98 -2.24 11.57
N GLY A 170 9.72 -1.14 11.75
CA GLY A 170 10.45 -0.83 12.98
C GLY A 170 9.49 -0.67 14.17
N GLY A 171 8.38 0.04 13.96
CA GLY A 171 7.30 0.18 14.92
C GLY A 171 6.63 -1.16 15.29
N MET A 172 6.56 -2.14 14.37
CA MET A 172 6.09 -3.49 14.72
C MET A 172 7.07 -4.18 15.66
N PHE A 173 8.37 -4.13 15.36
CA PHE A 173 9.38 -4.75 16.21
C PHE A 173 9.40 -4.10 17.61
N LEU A 174 9.29 -2.78 17.69
CA LEU A 174 9.13 -2.06 18.95
C LEU A 174 7.92 -2.52 19.76
N ALA A 175 6.76 -2.66 19.12
CA ALA A 175 5.54 -3.14 19.77
C ALA A 175 5.66 -4.58 20.28
N MET A 176 6.50 -5.40 19.63
CA MET A 176 6.83 -6.77 20.07
C MET A 176 7.96 -6.81 21.13
N GLY A 177 8.56 -5.68 21.50
CA GLY A 177 9.71 -5.62 22.40
C GLY A 177 11.03 -6.11 21.78
N ARG A 178 11.04 -6.32 20.46
CA ARG A 178 12.18 -6.80 19.66
C ARG A 178 13.08 -5.62 19.30
N LEU A 179 13.80 -5.11 20.31
CA LEU A 179 14.57 -3.87 20.20
C LEU A 179 15.71 -3.95 19.19
N ASP A 180 16.38 -5.09 19.09
CA ASP A 180 17.51 -5.28 18.17
C ASP A 180 17.05 -5.28 16.71
N GLU A 181 15.95 -5.98 16.40
CA GLU A 181 15.38 -5.95 15.04
C GLU A 181 14.80 -4.57 14.69
N ALA A 182 14.19 -3.88 15.66
CA ALA A 182 13.78 -2.49 15.46
C ALA A 182 14.98 -1.60 15.11
N ALA A 183 16.07 -1.69 15.87
CA ALA A 183 17.27 -0.89 15.62
C ALA A 183 17.87 -1.18 14.24
N ALA A 184 17.97 -2.47 13.86
CA ALA A 184 18.44 -2.86 12.54
C ALA A 184 17.55 -2.30 11.42
N THR A 185 16.23 -2.30 11.62
CA THR A 185 15.27 -1.76 10.64
C THR A 185 15.45 -0.24 10.45
N TYR A 186 15.55 0.53 11.53
CA TYR A 186 15.76 1.98 11.42
C TYR A 186 17.17 2.34 10.91
N GLN A 187 18.18 1.51 11.16
CA GLN A 187 19.50 1.66 10.53
C GLN A 187 19.43 1.43 9.01
N GLN A 188 18.66 0.44 8.56
CA GLN A 188 18.41 0.24 7.13
C GLN A 188 17.63 1.41 6.52
N CYS A 189 16.67 1.97 7.26
CA CYS A 189 15.96 3.19 6.88
C CYS A 189 16.94 4.33 6.61
N LEU A 190 17.84 4.64 7.55
CA LEU A 190 18.83 5.70 7.40
C LEU A 190 19.88 5.43 6.30
N ALA A 191 20.16 4.16 6.00
CA ALA A 191 21.01 3.82 4.86
C ALA A 191 20.35 4.13 3.52
N ALA A 192 19.02 3.99 3.43
CA ALA A 192 18.23 4.31 2.24
C ALA A 192 17.82 5.80 2.19
N LEU A 193 17.52 6.39 3.35
CA LEU A 193 17.00 7.73 3.56
C LEU A 193 17.87 8.45 4.61
N PRO A 194 19.05 8.99 4.23
CA PRO A 194 19.99 9.57 5.20
C PRO A 194 19.45 10.75 6.02
N ASP A 195 18.44 11.45 5.51
CA ASP A 195 17.83 12.65 6.11
C ASP A 195 16.49 12.35 6.82
N ASP A 196 16.24 11.10 7.20
CA ASP A 196 15.06 10.70 7.98
C ASP A 196 15.27 10.98 9.48
N ASP A 197 14.87 12.19 9.92
CA ASP A 197 15.01 12.62 11.31
C ASP A 197 14.22 11.74 12.29
N ASP A 198 13.03 11.29 11.89
CA ASP A 198 12.18 10.42 12.71
C ASP A 198 12.88 9.08 13.01
N ALA A 199 13.58 8.49 12.02
CA ALA A 199 14.35 7.26 12.20
C ALA A 199 15.53 7.46 13.17
N ASN A 200 16.15 8.63 13.19
CA ASN A 200 17.20 8.98 14.17
C ASN A 200 16.62 9.06 15.58
N GLU A 201 15.44 9.66 15.75
CA GLU A 201 14.75 9.74 17.04
C GLU A 201 14.38 8.35 17.57
N GLU A 202 13.82 7.48 16.71
CA GLU A 202 13.47 6.10 17.08
C GLU A 202 14.70 5.29 17.49
N LEU A 203 15.85 5.44 16.81
CA LEU A 203 17.10 4.81 17.23
C LEU A 203 17.60 5.32 18.58
N ALA A 204 17.48 6.62 18.87
CA ALA A 204 17.85 7.17 20.16
C ALA A 204 16.97 6.58 21.29
N TYR A 205 15.66 6.48 21.05
CA TYR A 205 14.70 5.84 21.95
C TYR A 205 15.03 4.36 22.19
N ILE A 206 15.29 3.60 21.12
CA ILE A 206 15.65 2.17 21.20
C ILE A 206 16.92 1.96 22.04
N ARG A 207 17.97 2.75 21.81
CA ARG A 207 19.23 2.67 22.57
C ARG A 207 19.02 2.95 24.06
N GLN A 208 18.15 3.90 24.40
CA GLN A 208 17.80 4.17 25.79
C GLN A 208 17.13 2.96 26.45
N ARG A 209 16.19 2.32 25.75
CA ARG A 209 15.50 1.13 26.25
C ARG A 209 16.40 -0.09 26.41
N GLN A 210 17.30 -0.34 25.46
CA GLN A 210 18.28 -1.42 25.56
C GLN A 210 19.18 -1.26 26.80
N ARG A 211 19.65 -0.04 27.07
CA ARG A 211 20.45 0.25 28.28
C ARG A 211 19.68 -0.04 29.56
N ALA A 212 18.39 0.31 29.60
CA ALA A 212 17.53 0.07 30.76
C ALA A 212 17.21 -1.41 30.99
N GLN A 213 17.27 -2.26 29.95
CA GLN A 213 17.05 -3.71 30.05
C GLN A 213 18.32 -4.50 30.42
N GLY A 214 19.50 -3.91 30.21
CA GLY A 214 20.79 -4.50 30.55
C GLY A 214 21.26 -4.24 31.99
N HIS A 215 20.44 -3.60 32.83
CA HIS A 215 20.66 -3.36 34.26
C HIS A 215 19.67 -4.19 35.07
#